data_AF-A0A0A1XTF1-F1
#
_entry.id   AF-A0A0A1XTF1-F1
#
_cell.length_a   1.000
_cell.length_b   1.000
_cell.length_c   1.000
_cell.angle_alpha   90.00
_cell.angle_beta   90.00
_cell.angle_gamma   90.00
#
_symmetry.space_group_name_H-M   'P 1'
#
loop_
_entity.id
_entity.type
_entity.pdbx_description
1 polymer ?
#
loop_
_entity_poly.entity_id
_entity_poly.type
_entity_poly.pdbx_seq_one_letter_code
_entity_poly.pdbx_strand_id
1 'polypeptide(L)'
;MINLDIYKRTCTKAAQLWKEVDVTQSEVEAEPDVEPEAEEEQQEEEELLEELDCCRVMGELECMKLRIQKLQMRLKVDDTCIDEPCIDPQLELACSSNPEVCELQKNHHKLQCQINELIRCCNVAKDQIEELRARLCQKSREILELQKAVCLLETWRNTLQHEFGVCYERFQYLKHVKAEWEDVEKKLDEQKQSFMLLEKTLVPKVCFVSEKRQFVEEIAQLRELMQEMFQAHNARFDMLERRLDGIELTMTTPPGIAINLSPTVKDKVNRSLNMGKAEQ
;
A
#
# COMPACT_ATOMS: atom_id res chain seq x y z
N MET A 1 -4.86 -28.13 -58.06
CA MET A 1 -4.14 -26.83 -57.99
C MET A 1 -4.89 -25.85 -57.08
N ILE A 2 -5.14 -26.23 -55.81
CA ILE A 2 -6.07 -25.51 -54.89
C ILE A 2 -5.34 -24.92 -53.65
N ASN A 3 -4.06 -25.28 -53.42
CA ASN A 3 -3.35 -24.93 -52.18
C ASN A 3 -2.54 -23.61 -52.20
N LEU A 4 -2.42 -22.92 -53.35
CA LEU A 4 -1.69 -21.64 -53.40
C LEU A 4 -2.46 -20.48 -52.73
N ASP A 5 -3.78 -20.61 -52.62
CA ASP A 5 -4.68 -19.52 -52.22
C ASP A 5 -4.74 -19.33 -50.69
N ILE A 6 -4.56 -20.41 -49.93
CA ILE A 6 -4.51 -20.38 -48.46
C ILE A 6 -3.20 -19.74 -47.99
N TYR A 7 -2.08 -20.00 -48.68
CA TYR A 7 -0.77 -19.44 -48.34
C TYR A 7 -0.72 -17.93 -48.58
N LYS A 8 -1.31 -17.44 -49.68
CA LYS A 8 -1.41 -16.00 -49.96
C LYS A 8 -2.30 -15.25 -48.95
N ARG A 9 -3.38 -15.87 -48.46
CA ARG A 9 -4.29 -15.25 -47.47
C ARG A 9 -3.73 -15.22 -46.04
N THR A 10 -2.86 -16.15 -45.68
CA THR A 10 -2.27 -16.21 -44.33
C THR A 10 -1.04 -15.32 -44.19
N CYS A 11 -0.19 -15.22 -45.21
CA CYS A 11 0.97 -14.31 -45.20
C CYS A 11 0.59 -12.82 -45.29
N THR A 12 -0.48 -12.46 -45.99
CA THR A 12 -0.93 -11.05 -46.10
C THR A 12 -1.55 -10.53 -44.79
N LYS A 13 -2.28 -11.37 -44.05
CA LYS A 13 -2.82 -11.00 -42.73
C LYS A 13 -1.74 -10.80 -41.68
N ALA A 14 -0.66 -11.59 -41.73
CA ALA A 14 0.48 -11.37 -40.85
C ALA A 14 1.10 -9.98 -41.13
N ALA A 15 1.35 -9.63 -42.39
CA ALA A 15 1.94 -8.34 -42.76
C ALA A 15 1.08 -7.11 -42.39
N GLN A 16 -0.25 -7.26 -42.31
CA GLN A 16 -1.16 -6.18 -41.87
C GLN A 16 -1.10 -5.96 -40.35
N LEU A 17 -0.98 -7.04 -39.56
CA LEU A 17 -0.81 -6.96 -38.11
C LEU A 17 0.49 -6.24 -37.68
N TRP A 18 1.58 -6.40 -38.43
CA TRP A 18 2.82 -5.66 -38.16
C TRP A 18 2.75 -4.17 -38.51
N LYS A 19 1.77 -3.76 -39.34
CA LYS A 19 1.58 -2.35 -39.72
C LYS A 19 0.69 -1.57 -38.75
N GLU A 20 -0.15 -2.25 -37.98
CA GLU A 20 -1.07 -1.62 -37.02
C GLU A 20 -0.46 -1.48 -35.61
N VAL A 21 0.63 -2.19 -35.31
CA VAL A 21 1.33 -2.10 -34.01
C VAL A 21 2.29 -0.89 -33.93
N ASP A 22 2.57 -0.22 -35.06
CA ASP A 22 3.56 0.87 -35.16
C ASP A 22 2.94 2.30 -35.17
N VAL A 23 1.63 2.45 -34.90
CA VAL A 23 0.94 3.76 -34.95
C VAL A 23 0.00 3.96 -33.75
N THR A 24 0.52 3.80 -32.53
CA THR A 24 -0.07 4.41 -31.32
C THR A 24 1.02 4.88 -30.37
N GLN A 25 1.90 5.77 -30.85
CA GLN A 25 2.68 6.63 -29.99
C GLN A 25 2.35 8.10 -30.31
N SER A 26 1.96 8.81 -29.25
CA SER A 26 2.08 10.26 -29.06
C SER A 26 1.14 11.20 -29.81
N GLU A 27 -0.03 11.46 -29.22
CA GLU A 27 -0.57 12.82 -29.12
C GLU A 27 -0.68 13.15 -27.62
N VAL A 28 0.38 13.74 -27.07
CA VAL A 28 0.32 14.47 -25.80
C VAL A 28 0.46 15.95 -26.17
N GLU A 29 -0.68 16.65 -26.14
CA GLU A 29 -0.73 18.11 -26.11
C GLU A 29 -0.21 18.59 -24.75
N ALA A 30 0.86 19.38 -24.74
CA ALA A 30 1.17 20.29 -23.63
C ALA A 30 2.20 21.36 -24.06
N GLU A 31 1.73 22.60 -24.21
CA GLU A 31 2.46 23.81 -23.81
C GLU A 31 1.59 24.51 -22.76
N PRO A 32 2.15 25.05 -21.66
CA PRO A 32 2.87 26.31 -21.74
C PRO A 32 4.13 26.45 -20.85
N ASP A 33 5.17 27.06 -21.45
CA ASP A 33 5.95 28.20 -20.95
C ASP A 33 6.13 28.38 -19.42
N VAL A 34 7.21 27.82 -18.86
CA VAL A 34 7.98 28.36 -17.71
C VAL A 34 9.44 27.87 -17.78
N GLU A 35 10.40 28.76 -18.04
CA GLU A 35 11.82 28.65 -17.62
C GLU A 35 12.01 29.34 -16.26
N PRO A 36 13.09 29.11 -15.48
CA PRO A 36 14.12 28.05 -15.56
C PRO A 36 14.44 27.41 -14.18
N GLU A 37 14.68 26.10 -14.11
CA GLU A 37 15.46 25.49 -13.01
C GLU A 37 16.57 24.59 -13.58
N ALA A 38 17.78 25.14 -13.56
CA ALA A 38 19.00 24.58 -14.13
C ALA A 38 19.65 23.50 -13.23
N GLU A 39 18.85 22.63 -12.62
CA GLU A 39 19.37 21.58 -11.72
C GLU A 39 18.93 20.14 -12.11
N GLU A 40 18.02 19.96 -13.07
CA GLU A 40 17.55 18.62 -13.48
C GLU A 40 18.34 17.99 -14.66
N GLU A 41 19.09 18.78 -15.45
CA GLU A 41 19.88 18.25 -16.59
C GLU A 41 21.10 17.40 -16.16
N GLN A 42 21.49 17.39 -14.88
CA GLN A 42 22.60 16.55 -14.40
C GLN A 42 22.19 15.15 -13.94
N GLN A 43 20.89 14.85 -13.81
CA GLN A 43 20.42 13.50 -13.43
C GLN A 43 19.98 12.65 -14.63
N GLU A 44 19.55 13.24 -15.74
CA GLU A 44 19.15 12.47 -16.93
C GLU A 44 20.33 11.96 -17.77
N GLU A 45 21.51 12.59 -17.68
CA GLU A 45 22.71 12.11 -18.40
C GLU A 45 23.34 10.86 -17.75
N GLU A 46 23.00 10.55 -16.50
CA GLU A 46 23.49 9.37 -15.77
C GLU A 46 22.63 8.11 -16.03
N GLU A 47 21.37 8.26 -16.47
CA GLU A 47 20.50 7.13 -16.86
C GLU A 47 20.62 6.73 -18.33
N LEU A 48 21.23 7.56 -19.19
CA LEU A 48 21.51 7.24 -20.60
C LEU A 48 22.85 6.54 -20.83
N LEU A 49 23.67 6.39 -19.78
CA LEU A 49 24.77 5.42 -19.70
C LEU A 49 24.22 4.09 -19.20
N GLU A 50 23.25 3.53 -19.94
CA GLU A 50 23.03 2.09 -19.95
C GLU A 50 24.30 1.47 -20.56
N GLU A 51 25.29 1.31 -19.69
CA GLU A 51 26.61 0.77 -19.93
C GLU A 51 26.42 -0.48 -20.78
N LEU A 52 26.75 -0.38 -22.08
CA LEU A 52 26.83 -1.53 -22.96
C LEU A 52 27.77 -2.49 -22.27
N ASP A 53 27.21 -3.49 -21.58
CA ASP A 53 27.98 -4.50 -20.85
C ASP A 53 28.85 -5.20 -21.90
N CYS A 54 30.08 -4.72 -22.00
CA CYS A 54 31.03 -5.15 -23.03
C CYS A 54 31.26 -6.66 -22.91
N CYS A 55 31.14 -7.21 -21.70
CA CYS A 55 31.19 -8.64 -21.46
C CYS A 55 29.97 -9.36 -22.06
N ARG A 56 28.77 -8.79 -21.96
CA ARG A 56 27.55 -9.34 -22.60
C ARG A 56 27.67 -9.34 -24.13
N VAL A 57 28.10 -8.22 -24.71
CA VAL A 57 28.27 -8.10 -26.16
C VAL A 57 29.33 -9.07 -26.68
N MET A 58 30.46 -9.20 -25.99
CA MET A 58 31.52 -10.16 -26.33
C MET A 58 31.04 -11.61 -26.22
N GLY A 59 30.23 -11.94 -25.20
CA GLY A 59 29.64 -13.27 -25.03
C GLY A 59 28.67 -13.65 -26.16
N GLU A 60 27.83 -12.71 -26.60
CA GLU A 60 26.95 -12.89 -27.77
C GLU A 60 27.75 -13.10 -29.07
N LEU A 61 28.84 -12.36 -29.23
CA LEU A 61 29.72 -12.43 -30.41
C LEU A 61 30.47 -13.78 -30.48
N GLU A 62 30.94 -14.29 -29.35
CA GLU A 62 31.51 -15.64 -29.26
C GLU A 62 30.49 -16.74 -29.55
N CYS A 63 29.26 -16.61 -29.05
CA CYS A 63 28.18 -17.53 -29.37
C CYS A 63 27.85 -17.54 -30.87
N MET A 64 27.81 -16.37 -31.51
CA MET A 64 27.64 -16.25 -32.96
C MET A 64 28.80 -16.87 -33.74
N LYS A 65 30.05 -16.63 -33.31
CA LYS A 65 31.25 -17.23 -33.91
C LYS A 65 31.20 -18.76 -33.85
N LEU A 66 30.87 -19.34 -32.70
CA LEU A 66 30.74 -20.80 -32.53
C LEU A 66 29.62 -21.37 -33.40
N ARG A 67 28.49 -20.66 -33.52
CA ARG A 67 27.38 -21.05 -34.40
C ARG A 67 27.79 -21.04 -35.88
N ILE A 68 28.52 -20.01 -36.32
CA ILE A 68 29.04 -19.92 -37.68
C ILE A 68 30.05 -21.04 -37.95
N GLN A 69 30.98 -21.30 -37.04
CA GLN A 69 31.94 -22.41 -37.17
C GLN A 69 31.22 -23.76 -37.29
N LYS A 70 30.16 -23.98 -36.51
CA LYS A 70 29.35 -25.21 -36.58
C LYS A 70 28.59 -25.32 -37.91
N LEU A 71 28.08 -24.21 -38.45
CA LEU A 71 27.46 -24.16 -39.77
C LEU A 71 28.49 -24.42 -40.88
N GLN A 72 29.67 -23.81 -40.81
CA GLN A 72 30.76 -24.04 -41.76
C GLN A 72 31.23 -25.50 -41.75
N MET A 73 31.34 -26.12 -40.57
CA MET A 73 31.68 -27.55 -40.47
C MET A 73 30.58 -28.45 -41.05
N ARG A 74 29.31 -28.06 -40.95
CA ARG A 74 28.18 -28.78 -41.58
C ARG A 74 28.10 -28.58 -43.09
N LEU A 75 28.42 -27.39 -43.57
CA LEU A 75 28.51 -27.07 -45.01
C LEU A 75 29.74 -27.72 -45.67
N LYS A 76 30.79 -28.00 -44.90
CA LYS A 76 31.97 -28.77 -45.35
C LYS A 76 31.73 -30.29 -45.41
N VAL A 77 30.54 -30.78 -45.06
CA VAL A 77 30.20 -32.20 -45.20
C VAL A 77 29.84 -32.45 -46.67
N ASP A 78 30.83 -33.00 -47.36
CA ASP A 78 30.75 -33.80 -48.57
C ASP A 78 30.20 -33.14 -49.84
N ASP A 79 31.05 -32.30 -50.45
CA ASP A 79 31.22 -32.25 -51.91
C ASP A 79 31.94 -33.51 -52.46
N THR A 80 32.13 -34.55 -51.63
CA THR A 80 32.59 -35.86 -52.09
C THR A 80 31.38 -36.64 -52.62
N CYS A 81 30.76 -36.12 -53.68
CA CYS A 81 30.16 -37.02 -54.65
C CYS A 81 31.33 -37.82 -55.19
N ILE A 82 31.58 -39.00 -54.61
CA ILE A 82 32.63 -39.90 -55.05
C ILE A 82 32.41 -40.05 -56.55
N ASP A 83 33.40 -39.63 -57.34
CA ASP A 83 33.47 -39.86 -58.79
C ASP A 83 33.64 -41.37 -59.03
N GLU A 84 32.65 -42.18 -58.62
CA GLU A 84 32.54 -43.54 -59.08
C GLU A 84 32.22 -43.43 -60.58
N PRO A 85 33.12 -43.89 -61.46
CA PRO A 85 32.90 -43.77 -62.88
C PRO A 85 31.65 -44.58 -63.21
N CYS A 86 30.58 -43.91 -63.67
CA CYS A 86 29.36 -44.56 -64.10
C CYS A 86 29.64 -45.30 -65.42
N ILE A 87 30.28 -46.45 -65.29
CA ILE A 87 30.60 -47.37 -66.36
C ILE A 87 29.69 -48.57 -66.16
N ASP A 88 28.74 -48.76 -67.05
CA ASP A 88 28.00 -50.01 -67.15
C ASP A 88 28.95 -51.10 -67.67
N PRO A 89 29.29 -52.12 -66.86
CA PRO A 89 30.19 -53.19 -67.29
C PRO A 89 29.66 -53.95 -68.51
N GLN A 90 28.34 -53.98 -68.70
CA GLN A 90 27.73 -54.62 -69.88
C GLN A 90 27.92 -53.80 -71.15
N LEU A 91 27.98 -52.47 -71.04
CA LEU A 91 28.18 -51.57 -72.17
C LEU A 91 29.63 -51.64 -72.69
N GLU A 92 30.60 -51.89 -71.80
CA GLU A 92 32.00 -52.14 -72.20
C GLU A 92 32.16 -53.49 -72.91
N LEU A 93 31.41 -54.51 -72.49
CA LEU A 93 31.43 -55.86 -73.08
C LEU A 93 30.60 -55.96 -74.38
N ALA A 94 29.61 -55.10 -74.57
CA ALA A 94 28.67 -55.12 -75.70
C ALA A 94 28.91 -54.03 -76.75
N CYS A 95 30.05 -53.34 -76.69
CA CYS A 95 30.32 -52.23 -77.61
C CYS A 95 30.32 -52.66 -79.08
N SER A 96 29.76 -51.82 -79.94
CA SER A 96 29.75 -52.08 -81.38
C SER A 96 31.16 -52.04 -81.96
N SER A 97 31.41 -52.77 -83.06
CA SER A 97 32.71 -52.76 -83.76
C SER A 97 33.10 -51.40 -84.34
N ASN A 98 32.15 -50.46 -84.46
CA ASN A 98 32.43 -49.08 -84.86
C ASN A 98 32.78 -48.24 -83.60
N PRO A 99 33.99 -47.66 -83.53
CA PRO A 99 34.45 -46.93 -82.36
C PRO A 99 33.58 -45.70 -82.04
N GLU A 100 33.07 -45.00 -83.05
CA GLU A 100 32.25 -43.79 -82.87
C GLU A 100 30.90 -44.13 -82.21
N VAL A 101 30.29 -45.25 -82.62
CA VAL A 101 29.03 -45.73 -82.04
C VAL A 101 29.24 -46.22 -80.61
N CYS A 102 30.37 -46.88 -80.34
CA CYS A 102 30.77 -47.30 -79.00
C CYS A 102 30.97 -46.10 -78.06
N GLU A 103 31.67 -45.05 -78.50
CA GLU A 103 31.83 -43.81 -77.73
C GLU A 103 30.50 -43.11 -77.48
N LEU A 104 29.62 -43.04 -78.48
CA LEU A 104 28.30 -42.44 -78.32
C LEU A 104 27.45 -43.19 -77.29
N GLN A 105 27.49 -44.53 -77.29
CA GLN A 105 26.81 -45.35 -76.29
C GLN A 105 27.34 -45.07 -74.88
N LYS A 106 28.66 -45.02 -74.70
CA LYS A 106 29.30 -44.68 -73.42
C LYS A 106 28.90 -43.29 -72.93
N ASN A 107 28.94 -42.30 -73.81
CA ASN A 107 28.53 -40.93 -73.49
C ASN A 107 27.04 -40.84 -73.14
N HIS A 108 26.18 -41.57 -73.85
CA HIS A 108 24.76 -41.63 -73.55
C HIS A 108 24.49 -42.21 -72.16
N HIS A 109 25.14 -43.32 -71.81
CA HIS A 109 25.02 -43.91 -70.48
C HIS A 109 25.52 -42.95 -69.38
N LYS A 110 26.68 -42.31 -69.60
CA LYS A 110 27.22 -41.30 -68.68
C LYS A 110 26.23 -40.15 -68.46
N LEU A 111 25.62 -39.63 -69.53
CA LEU A 111 24.59 -38.59 -69.44
C LEU A 111 23.36 -39.09 -68.69
N GLN A 112 22.93 -40.33 -68.90
CA GLN A 112 21.81 -40.92 -68.18
C GLN A 112 22.08 -41.02 -66.67
N CYS A 113 23.29 -41.44 -66.26
CA CYS A 113 23.69 -41.42 -64.86
C CYS A 113 23.68 -40.01 -64.27
N GLN A 114 24.23 -39.04 -64.99
CA GLN A 114 24.23 -37.63 -64.56
C GLN A 114 22.81 -37.08 -64.40
N ILE A 115 21.88 -37.42 -65.30
CA ILE A 115 20.48 -37.03 -65.20
C ILE A 115 19.82 -37.67 -63.98
N ASN A 116 20.03 -38.97 -63.75
CA ASN A 116 19.48 -39.68 -62.59
C ASN A 116 19.99 -39.10 -61.27
N GLU A 117 21.27 -38.77 -61.21
CA GLU A 117 21.88 -38.14 -60.04
C GLU A 117 21.33 -36.74 -59.81
N LEU A 118 21.15 -35.94 -60.87
CA LEU A 118 20.53 -34.63 -60.76
C LEU A 118 19.08 -34.73 -60.27
N ILE A 119 18.31 -35.71 -60.76
CA ILE A 119 16.94 -35.99 -60.27
C ILE A 119 16.97 -36.33 -58.78
N ARG A 120 17.91 -37.18 -58.34
CA ARG A 120 18.09 -37.54 -56.93
C ARG A 120 18.38 -36.30 -56.08
N CYS A 121 19.34 -35.47 -56.49
CA CYS A 121 19.68 -34.22 -55.82
C CYS A 121 18.50 -33.24 -55.77
N CYS A 122 17.74 -33.10 -56.87
CA CYS A 122 16.52 -32.29 -56.89
C CYS A 122 15.46 -32.80 -55.90
N ASN A 123 15.28 -34.11 -55.77
CA ASN A 123 14.34 -34.68 -54.81
C ASN A 123 14.79 -34.41 -53.36
N VAL A 124 16.08 -34.63 -53.04
CA VAL A 124 16.64 -34.33 -51.72
C VAL A 124 16.47 -32.84 -51.39
N ALA A 125 16.78 -31.95 -52.34
CA ALA A 125 16.61 -30.51 -52.15
C ALA A 125 15.14 -30.13 -51.92
N LYS A 126 14.21 -30.78 -52.62
CA LYS A 126 12.77 -30.58 -52.43
C LYS A 126 12.34 -30.99 -51.02
N ASP A 127 12.76 -32.16 -50.56
CA ASP A 127 12.45 -32.65 -49.21
C ASP A 127 13.00 -31.72 -48.13
N GLN A 128 14.25 -31.23 -48.30
CA GLN A 128 14.85 -30.25 -47.40
C GLN A 128 14.08 -28.93 -47.37
N ILE A 129 13.60 -28.44 -48.52
CA ILE A 129 12.77 -27.23 -48.59
C ILE A 129 11.45 -27.44 -47.84
N GLU A 130 10.82 -28.61 -47.97
CA GLU A 130 9.59 -28.93 -47.26
C GLU A 130 9.80 -29.00 -45.73
N GLU A 131 10.90 -29.62 -45.28
CA GLU A 131 11.29 -29.64 -43.87
C GLU A 131 11.53 -28.23 -43.31
N LEU A 132 12.31 -27.40 -44.03
CA LEU A 132 12.58 -26.03 -43.63
C LEU A 132 11.31 -25.18 -43.53
N ARG A 133 10.35 -25.38 -44.44
CA ARG A 133 9.04 -24.72 -44.40
C ARG A 133 8.24 -25.15 -43.16
N ALA A 134 8.19 -26.45 -42.87
CA ALA A 134 7.51 -26.96 -41.68
C ALA A 134 8.11 -26.37 -40.40
N ARG A 135 9.45 -26.32 -40.32
CA ARG A 135 10.17 -25.74 -39.19
C ARG A 135 9.94 -24.23 -39.05
N LEU A 136 9.89 -23.48 -40.15
CA LEU A 136 9.57 -22.06 -40.15
C LEU A 136 8.15 -21.82 -39.60
N CYS A 137 7.17 -22.61 -40.05
CA CYS A 137 5.81 -22.53 -39.55
C CYS A 137 5.72 -22.84 -38.05
N GLN A 138 6.45 -23.87 -37.58
CA GLN A 138 6.51 -24.18 -36.15
C GLN A 138 7.10 -23.01 -35.35
N LYS A 139 8.24 -22.47 -35.79
CA LYS A 139 8.89 -21.34 -35.10
C LYS A 139 8.03 -20.08 -35.10
N SER A 140 7.29 -19.83 -36.17
CA SER A 140 6.33 -18.71 -36.21
C SER A 140 5.23 -18.87 -35.15
N ARG A 141 4.73 -20.09 -34.90
CA ARG A 141 3.74 -20.33 -33.83
C ARG A 141 4.34 -20.12 -32.45
N GLU A 142 5.55 -20.64 -32.20
CA GLU A 142 6.25 -20.45 -30.93
C GLU A 142 6.47 -18.95 -30.64
N ILE A 143 6.85 -18.15 -31.65
CA ILE A 143 7.01 -16.70 -31.51
C ILE A 143 5.68 -16.04 -31.12
N LEU A 144 4.56 -16.41 -31.74
CA LEU A 144 3.24 -15.86 -31.40
C LEU A 144 2.82 -16.22 -29.96
N GLU A 145 3.16 -17.42 -29.50
CA GLU A 145 2.90 -17.84 -28.11
C GLU A 145 3.75 -17.04 -27.11
N LEU A 146 5.04 -16.84 -27.41
CA LEU A 146 5.93 -16.01 -26.59
C LEU A 146 5.48 -14.55 -26.56
N GLN A 147 5.03 -13.98 -27.68
CA GLN A 147 4.47 -12.62 -27.71
C GLN A 147 3.27 -12.48 -26.78
N LYS A 148 2.35 -13.45 -26.79
CA LYS A 148 1.21 -13.46 -25.85
C LYS A 148 1.67 -13.53 -24.39
N ALA A 149 2.68 -14.36 -24.10
CA ALA A 149 3.24 -14.47 -22.75
C ALA A 149 3.88 -13.16 -22.30
N VAL A 150 4.60 -12.47 -23.18
CA VAL A 150 5.19 -11.14 -22.88
C VAL A 150 4.09 -10.12 -22.58
N CYS A 151 3.04 -10.03 -23.39
CA CYS A 151 1.92 -9.14 -23.10
C CYS A 151 1.26 -9.45 -21.75
N LEU A 152 1.11 -10.73 -21.39
CA LEU A 152 0.59 -11.13 -20.08
C LEU A 152 1.53 -10.69 -18.95
N LEU A 153 2.84 -10.89 -19.08
CA LEU A 153 3.82 -10.45 -18.09
C LEU A 153 3.80 -8.93 -17.90
N GLU A 154 3.61 -8.18 -18.98
CA GLU A 154 3.49 -6.73 -18.91
C GLU A 154 2.22 -6.29 -18.15
N THR A 155 1.07 -6.94 -18.40
CA THR A 155 -0.13 -6.67 -17.60
C THR A 155 0.09 -6.97 -16.13
N TRP A 156 0.76 -8.09 -15.81
CA TRP A 156 1.09 -8.47 -14.44
C TRP A 156 2.03 -7.47 -13.77
N ARG A 157 3.08 -7.00 -14.47
CA ARG A 157 3.99 -5.95 -13.98
C ARG A 157 3.19 -4.71 -13.58
N ASN A 158 2.32 -4.24 -14.47
CA ASN A 158 1.54 -3.02 -14.23
C ASN A 158 0.59 -3.20 -13.03
N THR A 159 -0.06 -4.36 -12.91
CA THR A 159 -0.89 -4.70 -11.74
C THR A 159 -0.07 -4.72 -10.46
N LEU A 160 1.09 -5.38 -10.45
CA LEU A 160 1.97 -5.43 -9.27
C LEU A 160 2.43 -4.04 -8.85
N GLN A 161 2.80 -3.20 -9.81
CA GLN A 161 3.24 -1.83 -9.54
C GLN A 161 2.12 -1.01 -8.90
N HIS A 162 0.89 -1.14 -9.38
CA HIS A 162 -0.27 -0.50 -8.77
C HIS A 162 -0.51 -0.98 -7.33
N GLU A 163 -0.55 -2.31 -7.11
CA GLU A 163 -0.75 -2.89 -5.78
C GLU A 163 0.37 -2.51 -4.80
N PHE A 164 1.62 -2.42 -5.29
CA PHE A 164 2.74 -1.94 -4.50
C PHE A 164 2.55 -0.48 -4.07
N GLY A 165 2.09 0.40 -4.98
CA GLY A 165 1.73 1.78 -4.64
C GLY A 165 0.67 1.85 -3.55
N VAL A 166 -0.42 1.07 -3.67
CA VAL A 166 -1.48 1.00 -2.65
C VAL A 166 -0.95 0.52 -1.31
N CYS A 167 -0.07 -0.51 -1.31
CA CYS A 167 0.55 -1.00 -0.08
C CYS A 167 1.44 0.05 0.59
N TYR A 168 2.19 0.80 -0.22
CA TYR A 168 3.04 1.88 0.25
C TYR A 168 2.24 3.01 0.91
N GLU A 169 1.16 3.46 0.27
CA GLU A 169 0.26 4.48 0.83
C GLU A 169 -0.34 4.03 2.18
N ARG A 170 -0.84 2.78 2.24
CA ARG A 170 -1.35 2.20 3.49
C ARG A 170 -0.30 2.14 4.58
N PHE A 171 0.93 1.80 4.23
CA PHE A 171 2.04 1.78 5.18
C PHE A 171 2.36 3.17 5.72
N GLN A 172 2.42 4.19 4.84
CA GLN A 172 2.64 5.58 5.27
C GLN A 172 1.52 6.09 6.16
N TYR A 173 0.27 5.76 5.84
CA TYR A 173 -0.88 6.08 6.68
C TYR A 173 -0.75 5.43 8.07
N LEU A 174 -0.44 4.12 8.14
CA LEU A 174 -0.25 3.42 9.41
C LEU A 174 0.89 3.99 10.24
N LYS A 175 1.98 4.41 9.59
CA LYS A 175 3.10 5.11 10.25
C LYS A 175 2.63 6.41 10.89
N HIS A 176 1.81 7.19 10.19
CA HIS A 176 1.26 8.44 10.72
C HIS A 176 0.32 8.19 11.91
N VAL A 177 -0.63 7.27 11.76
CA VAL A 177 -1.58 6.88 12.83
C VAL A 177 -0.83 6.37 14.06
N LYS A 178 0.23 5.58 13.89
CA LYS A 178 1.05 5.12 15.01
C LYS A 178 1.72 6.29 15.74
N ALA A 179 2.26 7.26 15.02
CA ALA A 179 2.85 8.46 15.63
C ALA A 179 1.79 9.26 16.43
N GLU A 180 0.57 9.40 15.90
CA GLU A 180 -0.53 10.05 16.65
C GLU A 180 -0.90 9.29 17.92
N TRP A 181 -0.89 7.95 17.89
CA TRP A 181 -1.17 7.13 19.07
C TRP A 181 -0.11 7.28 20.17
N GLU A 182 1.17 7.40 19.80
CA GLU A 182 2.26 7.65 20.75
C GLU A 182 2.06 9.01 21.47
N ASP A 183 1.60 10.04 20.75
CA ASP A 183 1.27 11.34 21.35
C ASP A 183 0.05 11.27 22.28
N VAL A 184 -0.97 10.49 21.91
CA VAL A 184 -2.17 10.26 22.75
C VAL A 184 -1.79 9.50 24.02
N GLU A 185 -0.96 8.46 23.92
CA GLU A 185 -0.48 7.68 25.06
C GLU A 185 0.30 8.57 26.04
N LYS A 186 1.20 9.41 25.53
CA LYS A 186 1.93 10.40 26.34
C LYS A 186 0.98 11.35 27.09
N LYS A 187 -0.06 11.88 26.41
CA LYS A 187 -1.05 12.76 27.05
C LYS A 187 -1.87 12.03 28.12
N LEU A 188 -2.21 10.76 27.90
CA LEU A 188 -2.89 9.95 28.91
C LEU A 188 -2.02 9.74 30.15
N ASP A 189 -0.72 9.50 29.96
CA ASP A 189 0.23 9.37 31.07
C ASP A 189 0.39 10.67 31.86
N GLU A 190 0.49 11.81 31.16
CA GLU A 190 0.51 13.14 31.79
C GLU A 190 -0.76 13.42 32.60
N GLN A 191 -1.93 13.08 32.04
CA GLN A 191 -3.21 13.20 32.75
C GLN A 191 -3.30 12.26 33.96
N LYS A 192 -2.82 11.03 33.83
CA LYS A 192 -2.79 10.06 34.94
C LYS A 192 -1.90 10.55 36.07
N GLN A 193 -0.72 11.10 35.76
CA GLN A 193 0.16 11.71 36.75
C GLN A 193 -0.51 12.90 37.44
N SER A 194 -1.15 13.78 36.68
CA SER A 194 -1.89 14.93 37.20
C SER A 194 -3.04 14.50 38.12
N PHE A 195 -3.78 13.46 37.73
CA PHE A 195 -4.85 12.89 38.52
C PHE A 195 -4.33 12.29 39.84
N MET A 196 -3.22 11.53 39.80
CA MET A 196 -2.61 10.99 41.02
C MET A 196 -2.12 12.09 41.97
N LEU A 197 -1.62 13.22 41.43
CA LEU A 197 -1.26 14.38 42.26
C LEU A 197 -2.49 15.03 42.89
N LEU A 198 -3.55 15.22 42.12
CA LEU A 198 -4.81 15.77 42.63
C LEU A 198 -5.43 14.85 43.69
N GLU A 199 -5.45 13.54 43.46
CA GLU A 199 -5.95 12.54 44.40
C GLU A 199 -5.27 12.64 45.76
N LYS A 200 -3.95 12.91 45.80
CA LYS A 200 -3.20 13.13 47.05
C LYS A 200 -3.62 14.38 47.82
N THR A 201 -4.20 15.38 47.15
CA THR A 201 -4.72 16.60 47.80
C THR A 201 -6.13 16.43 48.34
N LEU A 202 -6.86 15.42 47.88
CA LEU A 202 -8.23 15.17 48.28
C LEU A 202 -8.26 14.39 49.61
N VAL A 203 -9.15 14.80 50.50
CA VAL A 203 -9.39 14.07 51.75
C VAL A 203 -10.21 12.81 51.43
N PRO A 204 -9.78 11.62 51.87
CA PRO A 204 -10.56 10.40 51.68
C PRO A 204 -11.98 10.58 52.24
N LYS A 205 -12.98 10.12 51.49
CA LYS A 205 -14.40 10.26 51.86
C LYS A 205 -14.70 9.77 53.27
N VAL A 206 -14.01 8.71 53.72
CA VAL A 206 -14.16 8.15 55.07
C VAL A 206 -13.73 9.15 56.14
N CYS A 207 -12.59 9.82 55.95
CA CYS A 207 -12.09 10.87 56.85
C CYS A 207 -13.06 12.05 56.91
N PHE A 208 -13.49 12.55 55.74
CA PHE A 208 -14.45 13.64 55.65
C PHE A 208 -15.78 13.33 56.35
N VAL A 209 -16.31 12.11 56.18
CA VAL A 209 -17.56 11.68 56.84
C VAL A 209 -17.38 11.56 58.35
N SER A 210 -16.22 11.09 58.80
CA SER A 210 -15.88 10.99 60.22
C SER A 210 -15.80 12.37 60.88
N GLU A 211 -15.03 13.30 60.29
CA GLU A 211 -14.91 14.68 60.79
C GLU A 211 -16.27 15.39 60.77
N LYS A 212 -17.04 15.24 59.67
CA LYS A 212 -18.39 15.81 59.59
C LYS A 212 -19.29 15.29 60.73
N ARG A 213 -19.21 14.00 61.08
CA ARG A 213 -19.98 13.45 62.20
C ARG A 213 -19.56 14.08 63.52
N GLN A 214 -18.25 14.16 63.78
CA GLN A 214 -17.71 14.80 65.00
C GLN A 214 -18.17 16.25 65.13
N PHE A 215 -18.05 17.06 64.07
CA PHE A 215 -18.53 18.44 64.09
C PHE A 215 -20.03 18.55 64.36
N VAL A 216 -20.84 17.65 63.80
CA VAL A 216 -22.29 17.64 64.05
C VAL A 216 -22.59 17.28 65.52
N GLU A 217 -21.86 16.33 66.10
CA GLU A 217 -21.97 15.98 67.52
C GLU A 217 -21.55 17.14 68.44
N GLU A 218 -20.43 17.80 68.13
CA GLU A 218 -19.96 18.98 68.88
C GLU A 218 -20.97 20.15 68.81
N ILE A 219 -21.56 20.40 67.64
CA ILE A 219 -22.62 21.41 67.47
C ILE A 219 -23.85 21.03 68.31
N ALA A 220 -24.21 19.75 68.37
CA ALA A 220 -25.34 19.29 69.19
C ALA A 220 -25.07 19.51 70.69
N GLN A 221 -23.87 19.15 71.17
CA GLN A 221 -23.44 19.39 72.55
C GLN A 221 -23.42 20.88 72.91
N LEU A 222 -22.92 21.73 72.01
CA LEU A 222 -22.90 23.18 72.22
C LEU A 222 -24.32 23.75 72.33
N ARG A 223 -25.27 23.26 71.54
CA ARG A 223 -26.68 23.65 71.64
C ARG A 223 -27.29 23.25 72.97
N GLU A 224 -27.03 22.03 73.44
CA GLU A 224 -27.49 21.56 74.75
C GLU A 224 -26.94 22.44 75.88
N LEU A 225 -25.63 22.71 75.87
CA LEU A 225 -24.99 23.59 76.85
C LEU A 225 -25.59 25.01 76.83
N MET A 226 -25.82 25.57 75.64
CA MET A 226 -26.47 26.88 75.50
C MET A 226 -27.87 26.89 76.10
N GLN A 227 -28.62 25.81 75.89
CA GLN A 227 -29.97 25.65 76.41
C GLN A 227 -29.97 25.51 77.93
N GLU A 228 -29.04 24.74 78.51
CA GLU A 228 -28.85 24.63 79.95
C GLU A 228 -28.47 25.99 80.58
N MET A 229 -27.51 26.71 79.99
CA MET A 229 -27.13 28.06 80.43
C MET A 229 -28.32 29.02 80.39
N PHE A 230 -29.11 28.99 79.32
CA PHE A 230 -30.30 29.81 79.18
C PHE A 230 -31.34 29.50 80.25
N GLN A 231 -31.61 28.21 80.51
CA GLN A 231 -32.51 27.78 81.59
C GLN A 231 -32.00 28.22 82.97
N ALA A 232 -30.70 28.07 83.24
CA ALA A 232 -30.09 28.49 84.50
C ALA A 232 -30.17 30.01 84.71
N HIS A 233 -29.97 30.80 83.65
CA HIS A 233 -30.16 32.25 83.69
C HIS A 233 -31.61 32.64 83.95
N ASN A 234 -32.57 32.04 83.24
CA ASN A 234 -34.00 32.33 83.48
C ASN A 234 -34.42 31.97 84.90
N ALA A 235 -34.03 30.79 85.41
CA ALA A 235 -34.33 30.40 86.78
C ALA A 235 -33.74 31.39 87.82
N ARG A 236 -32.56 31.96 87.54
CA ARG A 236 -31.98 33.03 88.37
C ARG A 236 -32.79 34.32 88.28
N PHE A 237 -33.23 34.71 87.10
CA PHE A 237 -34.10 35.88 86.92
C PHE A 237 -35.44 35.69 87.65
N ASP A 238 -36.10 34.54 87.50
CA ASP A 238 -37.33 34.21 88.21
C ASP A 238 -37.14 34.28 89.74
N MET A 239 -36.01 33.80 90.26
CA MET A 239 -35.70 33.92 91.69
C MET A 239 -35.48 35.37 92.13
N LEU A 240 -34.86 36.21 91.30
CA LEU A 240 -34.70 37.64 91.58
C LEU A 240 -36.03 38.38 91.55
N GLU A 241 -36.88 38.09 90.57
CA GLU A 241 -38.22 38.66 90.43
C GLU A 241 -39.08 38.34 91.64
N ARG A 242 -39.16 37.06 92.05
CA ARG A 242 -39.85 36.67 93.29
C ARG A 242 -39.33 37.37 94.55
N ARG A 243 -38.02 37.66 94.61
CA ARG A 243 -37.43 38.41 95.73
C ARG A 243 -37.82 39.88 95.71
N LEU A 244 -37.88 40.49 94.52
CA LEU A 244 -38.35 41.87 94.34
C LEU A 244 -39.83 42.01 94.71
N ASP A 245 -40.69 41.10 94.24
CA ASP A 245 -42.11 41.07 94.59
C ASP A 245 -42.32 40.96 96.11
N GLY A 246 -41.51 40.14 96.79
CA GLY A 246 -41.51 40.02 98.24
C GLY A 246 -41.12 41.30 98.98
N ILE A 247 -40.23 42.13 98.38
CA ILE A 247 -39.82 43.42 98.94
C ILE A 247 -40.93 44.47 98.75
N GLU A 248 -41.59 44.50 97.58
CA GLU A 248 -42.74 45.39 97.33
C GLU A 248 -43.91 45.10 98.28
N LEU A 249 -44.17 43.82 98.61
CA LEU A 249 -45.18 43.44 99.60
C LEU A 249 -44.87 43.91 101.02
N THR A 250 -43.59 44.08 101.38
CA THR A 250 -43.18 44.62 102.68
C THR A 250 -43.16 46.15 102.73
N MET A 251 -43.26 46.82 101.58
CA MET A 251 -43.32 48.28 101.47
C MET A 251 -44.73 48.81 101.15
N THR A 252 -45.79 48.00 101.31
CA THR A 252 -47.16 48.51 101.24
C THR A 252 -47.47 49.41 102.45
N THR A 253 -47.25 50.70 102.24
CA THR A 253 -47.85 51.80 103.00
C THR A 253 -49.39 51.78 102.92
N PRO A 254 -50.09 52.38 103.91
CA PRO A 254 -51.55 52.31 104.09
C PRO A 254 -52.34 52.93 102.91
N PRO A 255 -53.64 52.60 102.77
CA PRO A 255 -54.45 53.04 101.64
C PRO A 255 -54.75 54.53 101.72
N GLY A 256 -54.27 55.28 100.74
CA GLY A 256 -54.67 56.67 100.53
C GLY A 256 -53.80 57.37 99.51
N ILE A 257 -54.45 57.87 98.44
CA ILE A 257 -53.97 58.82 97.43
C ILE A 257 -53.68 58.17 96.06
N ALA A 258 -54.63 58.43 95.16
CA ALA A 258 -54.54 58.31 93.72
C ALA A 258 -53.37 59.12 93.16
N ILE A 259 -52.83 58.71 92.00
CA ILE A 259 -52.44 59.60 90.90
C ILE A 259 -52.28 58.74 89.63
N ASN A 260 -53.00 59.16 88.58
CA ASN A 260 -52.78 58.81 87.18
C ASN A 260 -51.33 59.09 86.77
N LEU A 261 -50.70 58.21 86.00
CA LEU A 261 -49.68 58.60 85.02
C LEU A 261 -49.48 57.45 84.01
N SER A 262 -49.92 57.69 82.77
CA SER A 262 -49.35 57.09 81.56
C SER A 262 -47.90 57.59 81.40
N PRO A 263 -46.97 56.86 80.74
CA PRO A 263 -46.91 56.94 79.28
C PRO A 263 -46.42 55.69 78.52
N THR A 264 -46.73 55.78 77.23
CA THR A 264 -46.22 55.16 76.01
C THR A 264 -44.75 54.72 75.94
N VAL A 265 -44.50 53.75 75.04
CA VAL A 265 -43.50 53.74 73.92
C VAL A 265 -42.75 52.39 73.79
N LYS A 266 -43.01 51.70 72.65
CA LYS A 266 -42.13 50.99 71.68
C LYS A 266 -41.00 50.07 72.21
N ASP A 267 -40.71 48.90 71.64
CA ASP A 267 -40.41 48.63 70.23
C ASP A 267 -40.59 47.14 69.88
N LYS A 268 -41.26 46.88 68.75
CA LYS A 268 -41.22 45.60 68.02
C LYS A 268 -40.06 45.68 67.03
N VAL A 269 -38.97 44.97 67.29
CA VAL A 269 -37.96 44.67 66.26
C VAL A 269 -38.08 43.20 65.89
N ASN A 270 -38.93 42.94 64.89
CA ASN A 270 -38.88 41.70 64.10
C ASN A 270 -37.64 41.77 63.21
N ARG A 271 -36.65 40.92 63.48
CA ARG A 271 -35.54 40.65 62.54
C ARG A 271 -35.78 39.29 61.91
N SER A 272 -36.44 39.29 60.77
CA SER A 272 -36.50 38.16 59.85
C SER A 272 -35.11 37.89 59.29
N LEU A 273 -34.59 36.68 59.54
CA LEU A 273 -33.40 36.16 58.85
C LEU A 273 -33.74 35.97 57.36
N ASN A 274 -32.97 36.65 56.51
CA ASN A 274 -32.99 36.47 55.06
C ASN A 274 -32.08 35.27 54.74
N MET A 275 -32.68 34.18 54.28
CA MET A 275 -31.98 33.00 53.75
C MET A 275 -31.51 33.33 52.33
N GLY A 276 -30.23 33.64 52.18
CA GLY A 276 -29.55 33.67 50.89
C GLY A 276 -29.37 32.24 50.37
N LYS A 277 -30.24 31.84 49.44
CA LYS A 277 -29.96 30.75 48.49
C LYS A 277 -28.88 31.24 47.53
N ALA A 278 -27.75 30.55 47.49
CA ALA A 278 -26.86 30.53 46.33
C ALA A 278 -27.03 29.14 45.69
N GLU A 279 -27.77 29.10 44.58
CA GLU A 279 -27.84 27.95 43.68
C GLU A 279 -27.05 28.32 42.42
N GLN A 280 -26.13 27.40 42.08
CA GLN A 280 -25.55 27.06 40.77
C GLN A 280 -24.54 28.01 40.12
#